data_AF-A0A1X7SFJ8-F1
#
_entry.id   AF-A0A1X7SFJ8-F1
#
_cell.length_a   1.000
_cell.length_b   1.000
_cell.length_c   1.000
_cell.angle_alpha   90.00
_cell.angle_beta   90.00
_cell.angle_gamma   90.00
#
_symmetry.space_group_name_H-M   'P 1'
#
loop_
_entity.id
_entity.type
_entity.pdbx_description
1 polymer ?
#
loop_
_entity_poly.entity_id
_entity_poly.type
_entity_poly.pdbx_seq_one_letter_code
_entity_poly.pdbx_strand_id
1 'polypeptide(L)'
;MEGERGRGRTGAAKLDPSVINDEMEEQKKRDKIKEDGQFFMHWLKECTPFGFSPEEVQIALKRSPKDPLHYLQNKWLEIIKNAIVGVKFEKCNKGSYGIPSRNEIRLVLIECQGDITAAKKLCVKNRKKKINELFKKIDGRFQVSWDDAVQALSETELDVDQAYYTVQRYGLQELYEYLMSDFSKMVSEGQTEMEYLKGLIIERMKKKDSEDVYN
;
A
#
# COMPACT_ATOMS: atom_id res chain seq x y z
N MET A 1 -46.09 21.42 -80.77
CA MET A 1 -45.65 22.03 -79.51
C MET A 1 -45.96 21.01 -78.43
N GLU A 2 -44.99 20.15 -78.11
CA GLU A 2 -44.05 20.35 -76.98
C GLU A 2 -44.80 20.36 -75.63
N GLY A 3 -44.49 19.55 -74.61
CA GLY A 3 -43.25 18.86 -74.35
C GLY A 3 -43.40 17.68 -73.38
N GLU A 4 -42.38 16.85 -73.48
CA GLU A 4 -42.09 15.63 -72.77
C GLU A 4 -41.30 15.94 -71.48
N ARG A 5 -41.34 15.01 -70.51
CA ARG A 5 -40.36 14.80 -69.41
C ARG A 5 -40.46 15.76 -68.20
N GLY A 6 -40.16 15.34 -66.97
CA GLY A 6 -39.35 14.20 -66.58
C GLY A 6 -39.62 13.69 -65.18
N ARG A 7 -39.43 12.37 -65.05
CA ARG A 7 -39.27 11.65 -63.79
C ARG A 7 -38.03 12.20 -63.08
N GLY A 8 -38.22 12.84 -61.93
CA GLY A 8 -37.14 13.12 -60.98
C GLY A 8 -36.59 11.80 -60.45
N ARG A 9 -35.36 11.48 -60.83
CA ARG A 9 -34.58 10.34 -60.34
C ARG A 9 -34.39 10.47 -58.82
N THR A 10 -34.78 9.44 -58.09
CA THR A 10 -34.27 9.17 -56.74
C THR A 10 -32.79 8.78 -56.87
N GLY A 11 -31.91 9.77 -56.78
CA GLY A 11 -30.47 9.55 -56.66
C GLY A 11 -30.12 9.09 -55.26
N ALA A 12 -30.27 7.79 -54.98
CA ALA A 12 -29.56 7.18 -53.86
C ALA A 12 -28.07 7.20 -54.22
N ALA A 13 -27.34 8.20 -53.70
CA ALA A 13 -25.89 8.22 -53.77
C ALA A 13 -25.39 6.91 -53.13
N LYS A 14 -24.83 6.01 -53.95
CA LYS A 14 -24.19 4.79 -53.46
C LYS A 14 -22.95 5.25 -52.68
N LEU A 15 -23.03 5.14 -51.36
CA LEU A 15 -21.89 5.34 -50.46
C LEU A 15 -20.73 4.45 -50.91
N ASP A 16 -19.52 4.99 -50.85
CA ASP A 16 -18.30 4.30 -51.24
C ASP A 16 -18.13 3.02 -50.38
N PRO A 17 -17.92 1.84 -50.99
CA PRO A 17 -17.73 0.58 -50.27
C PRO A 17 -16.63 0.62 -49.21
N SER A 18 -15.61 1.47 -49.36
CA SER A 18 -14.54 1.65 -48.37
C SER A 18 -15.05 2.27 -47.06
N VAL A 19 -15.88 3.31 -47.16
CA VAL A 19 -16.47 4.01 -46.00
C VAL A 19 -17.44 3.10 -45.24
N ILE A 20 -18.22 2.29 -45.96
CA ILE A 20 -19.12 1.30 -45.34
C ILE A 20 -18.33 0.24 -44.57
N ASN A 21 -17.16 -0.16 -45.08
CA ASN A 21 -16.31 -1.16 -44.44
C ASN A 21 -15.66 -0.58 -43.15
N ASP A 22 -15.22 0.67 -43.20
CA ASP A 22 -14.66 1.39 -42.05
C ASP A 22 -15.72 1.60 -40.94
N GLU A 23 -16.94 2.02 -41.30
CA GLU A 23 -18.05 2.14 -40.36
C GLU A 23 -18.46 0.80 -39.74
N MET A 24 -18.47 -0.29 -40.54
CA MET A 24 -18.70 -1.64 -40.04
C MET A 24 -17.61 -2.12 -39.09
N GLU A 25 -16.34 -1.82 -39.36
CA GLU A 25 -15.23 -2.15 -38.46
C GLU A 25 -15.30 -1.36 -37.15
N GLU A 26 -15.62 -0.06 -37.22
CA GLU A 26 -15.84 0.76 -36.03
C GLU A 26 -17.00 0.22 -35.19
N GLN A 27 -18.09 -0.18 -35.83
CA GLN A 27 -19.24 -0.75 -35.14
C GLN A 27 -18.88 -2.06 -34.44
N LYS A 28 -18.17 -2.97 -35.12
CA LYS A 28 -17.66 -4.21 -34.51
C LYS A 28 -16.74 -3.94 -33.31
N LYS A 29 -15.87 -2.92 -33.40
CA LYS A 29 -15.01 -2.50 -32.27
C LYS A 29 -15.86 -2.01 -31.10
N ARG A 30 -16.89 -1.19 -31.34
CA ARG A 30 -17.81 -0.69 -30.31
C ARG A 30 -18.58 -1.82 -29.64
N ASP A 31 -19.07 -2.78 -30.42
CA ASP A 31 -19.85 -3.90 -29.88
C ASP A 31 -18.97 -4.83 -29.05
N LYS A 32 -17.73 -5.11 -29.51
CA LYS A 32 -16.75 -5.86 -28.72
C LYS A 32 -16.40 -5.18 -27.39
N ILE A 33 -16.22 -3.86 -27.38
CA ILE A 33 -15.95 -3.11 -26.14
C ILE A 33 -17.14 -3.23 -25.17
N LYS A 34 -18.37 -3.18 -25.68
CA LYS A 34 -19.58 -3.36 -24.84
C LYS A 34 -19.65 -4.78 -24.28
N GLU A 35 -19.38 -5.79 -25.08
CA GLU A 35 -19.36 -7.19 -24.66
C GLU A 35 -18.29 -7.44 -23.59
N ASP A 36 -17.05 -7.00 -23.84
CA ASP A 36 -15.93 -7.12 -22.89
C ASP A 36 -16.25 -6.38 -21.57
N GLY A 37 -16.88 -5.20 -21.65
CA GLY A 37 -17.31 -4.43 -20.49
C GLY A 37 -18.40 -5.13 -19.68
N GLN A 38 -19.43 -5.67 -20.35
CA GLN A 38 -20.49 -6.44 -19.69
C GLN A 38 -19.93 -7.71 -19.03
N PHE A 39 -19.02 -8.41 -19.71
CA PHE A 39 -18.36 -9.59 -19.20
C PHE A 39 -17.51 -9.29 -17.96
N PHE A 40 -16.73 -8.22 -17.97
CA PHE A 40 -15.97 -7.78 -16.80
C PHE A 40 -16.90 -7.41 -15.63
N MET A 41 -17.96 -6.65 -15.90
CA MET A 41 -18.93 -6.23 -14.88
C MET A 41 -19.68 -7.42 -14.26
N HIS A 42 -19.96 -8.46 -15.05
CA HIS A 42 -20.52 -9.70 -14.53
C HIS A 42 -19.59 -10.33 -13.49
N TRP A 43 -18.33 -10.57 -13.84
CA TRP A 43 -17.37 -11.17 -12.91
C TRP A 43 -17.04 -10.30 -11.71
N LEU A 44 -17.05 -8.98 -11.88
CA LEU A 44 -16.87 -8.06 -10.77
C LEU A 44 -17.99 -8.22 -9.74
N LYS A 45 -19.26 -8.32 -10.19
CA LYS A 45 -20.40 -8.58 -9.31
C LYS A 45 -20.30 -9.92 -8.59
N GLU A 46 -19.80 -10.96 -9.26
CA GLU A 46 -19.62 -12.29 -8.65
C GLU A 46 -18.47 -12.32 -7.62
N CYS A 47 -17.39 -11.57 -7.85
CA CYS A 47 -16.19 -11.62 -7.00
C CYS A 47 -16.23 -10.62 -5.82
N THR A 48 -16.90 -9.49 -5.97
CA THR A 48 -16.98 -8.43 -4.94
C THR A 48 -17.53 -8.93 -3.59
N PRO A 49 -18.57 -9.80 -3.54
CA PRO A 49 -19.06 -10.36 -2.28
C PRO A 49 -18.01 -11.14 -1.48
N PHE A 50 -16.96 -11.61 -2.13
CA PHE A 50 -15.84 -12.31 -1.50
C PHE A 50 -14.66 -11.40 -1.14
N GLY A 51 -14.81 -10.07 -1.31
CA GLY A 51 -13.79 -9.09 -0.93
C GLY A 51 -12.63 -8.95 -1.92
N PHE A 52 -12.81 -9.40 -3.16
CA PHE A 52 -11.84 -9.20 -4.24
C PHE A 52 -12.05 -7.84 -4.91
N SER A 53 -10.94 -7.17 -5.19
CA SER A 53 -10.88 -5.86 -5.87
C SER A 53 -11.03 -6.00 -7.39
N PRO A 54 -11.44 -4.93 -8.11
CA PRO A 54 -11.51 -4.94 -9.57
C PRO A 54 -10.20 -5.36 -10.26
N GLU A 55 -9.07 -4.93 -9.70
CA GLU A 55 -7.74 -5.23 -10.23
C GLU A 55 -7.40 -6.73 -10.09
N GLU A 56 -7.79 -7.35 -8.98
CA GLU A 56 -7.63 -8.79 -8.77
C GLU A 56 -8.52 -9.59 -9.73
N VAL A 57 -9.75 -9.13 -9.95
CA VAL A 57 -10.66 -9.73 -10.95
C VAL A 57 -10.05 -9.64 -12.34
N GLN A 58 -9.45 -8.50 -12.70
CA GLN A 58 -8.78 -8.34 -13.98
C GLN A 58 -7.58 -9.29 -14.14
N ILE A 59 -6.77 -9.48 -13.08
CA ILE A 59 -5.67 -10.43 -13.08
C ILE A 59 -6.18 -11.87 -13.23
N ALA A 60 -7.23 -12.22 -12.47
CA ALA A 60 -7.84 -13.53 -12.53
C ALA A 60 -8.43 -13.83 -13.90
N LEU A 61 -9.09 -12.86 -14.55
CA LEU A 61 -9.63 -13.00 -15.89
C LEU A 61 -8.54 -13.25 -16.95
N LYS A 62 -7.37 -12.62 -16.81
CA LYS A 62 -6.21 -12.90 -17.69
C LYS A 62 -5.66 -14.32 -17.50
N ARG A 63 -5.78 -14.90 -16.30
CA ARG A 63 -5.20 -16.21 -15.94
C ARG A 63 -6.18 -17.37 -16.10
N SER A 64 -7.45 -17.14 -15.80
CA SER A 64 -8.55 -18.10 -15.78
C SER A 64 -9.82 -17.42 -16.33
N PRO A 65 -9.91 -17.19 -17.65
CA PRO A 65 -11.01 -16.43 -18.24
C PRO A 65 -12.38 -17.06 -18.05
N LYS A 66 -12.44 -18.40 -17.91
CA LYS A 66 -13.68 -19.16 -17.77
C LYS A 66 -14.21 -19.18 -16.33
N ASP A 67 -13.33 -19.05 -15.35
CA ASP A 67 -13.67 -19.14 -13.93
C ASP A 67 -12.62 -18.38 -13.08
N PRO A 68 -12.67 -17.03 -13.10
CA PRO A 68 -11.78 -16.19 -12.31
C PRO A 68 -12.08 -16.25 -10.81
N LEU A 69 -13.34 -16.48 -10.41
CA LEU A 69 -13.71 -16.56 -9.00
C LEU A 69 -13.04 -17.77 -8.33
N HIS A 70 -13.13 -18.96 -8.94
CA HIS A 70 -12.46 -20.14 -8.40
C HIS A 70 -10.93 -19.95 -8.35
N TYR A 71 -10.35 -19.28 -9.35
CA TYR A 71 -8.93 -18.93 -9.33
C TYR A 71 -8.59 -18.04 -8.12
N LEU A 72 -9.39 -17.01 -7.86
CA LEU A 72 -9.17 -16.09 -6.74
C LEU A 72 -9.33 -16.78 -5.39
N GLN A 73 -10.33 -17.64 -5.23
CA GLN A 73 -10.57 -18.33 -3.96
C GLN A 73 -9.48 -19.36 -3.62
N ASN A 74 -8.98 -20.08 -4.63
CA ASN A 74 -8.11 -21.24 -4.40
C ASN A 74 -6.62 -20.97 -4.67
N LYS A 75 -6.29 -20.19 -5.70
CA LYS A 75 -4.91 -20.02 -6.16
C LYS A 75 -4.29 -18.70 -5.73
N TRP A 76 -5.08 -17.63 -5.66
CA TRP A 76 -4.55 -16.29 -5.37
C TRP A 76 -3.84 -16.22 -4.01
N LEU A 77 -4.47 -16.77 -2.96
CA LEU A 77 -3.87 -16.83 -1.62
C LEU A 77 -2.59 -17.67 -1.58
N GLU A 78 -2.54 -18.75 -2.36
CA GLU A 78 -1.34 -19.59 -2.47
C GLU A 78 -0.21 -18.83 -3.18
N ILE A 79 -0.53 -18.11 -4.25
CA ILE A 79 0.42 -17.25 -4.96
C ILE A 79 1.00 -16.19 -4.03
N ILE A 80 0.16 -15.52 -3.23
CA ILE A 80 0.61 -14.55 -2.23
C ILE A 80 1.56 -15.21 -1.23
N LYS A 81 1.20 -16.35 -0.65
CA LYS A 81 2.06 -17.09 0.30
C LYS A 81 3.41 -17.47 -0.32
N ASN A 82 3.40 -18.02 -1.53
CA ASN A 82 4.61 -18.40 -2.26
C ASN A 82 5.46 -17.19 -2.65
N ALA A 83 4.82 -16.05 -2.92
CA ALA A 83 5.50 -14.80 -3.17
C ALA A 83 6.21 -14.28 -1.91
N ILE A 84 5.55 -14.28 -0.74
CA ILE A 84 6.15 -13.91 0.56
C ILE A 84 7.40 -14.73 0.83
N VAL A 85 7.31 -16.06 0.78
CA VAL A 85 8.44 -16.97 1.04
C VAL A 85 9.57 -16.78 0.02
N GLY A 86 9.22 -16.41 -1.20
CA GLY A 86 10.19 -16.17 -2.27
C GLY A 86 10.81 -14.79 -2.30
N VAL A 87 10.36 -13.83 -1.47
CA VAL A 87 11.02 -12.53 -1.35
C VAL A 87 12.32 -12.71 -0.58
N LYS A 88 13.43 -12.30 -1.21
CA LYS A 88 14.75 -12.33 -0.60
C LYS A 88 15.28 -10.91 -0.51
N PHE A 89 15.51 -10.46 0.71
CA PHE A 89 16.25 -9.22 0.95
C PHE A 89 17.74 -9.52 0.98
N GLU A 90 18.53 -8.70 0.31
CA GLU A 90 19.97 -8.67 0.52
C GLU A 90 20.25 -8.29 1.97
N LYS A 91 21.32 -8.87 2.55
CA LYS A 91 21.76 -8.52 3.89
C LYS A 91 22.08 -7.02 3.95
N CYS A 92 21.52 -6.35 4.94
CA CYS A 92 21.83 -4.96 5.27
C CYS A 92 22.69 -4.94 6.53
N ASN A 93 23.65 -4.01 6.59
CA ASN A 93 24.51 -3.83 7.77
C ASN A 93 23.72 -3.38 9.02
N LYS A 94 22.49 -2.89 8.83
CA LYS A 94 21.64 -2.37 9.92
C LYS A 94 20.69 -3.42 10.53
N GLY A 95 20.49 -4.56 9.87
CA GLY A 95 19.56 -5.59 10.33
C GLY A 95 18.75 -6.25 9.21
N SER A 96 17.69 -6.96 9.61
CA SER A 96 16.75 -7.61 8.71
C SER A 96 15.71 -6.63 8.19
N TYR A 97 15.26 -6.77 6.94
CA TYR A 97 14.10 -6.00 6.45
C TYR A 97 12.76 -6.61 6.89
N GLY A 98 12.77 -7.68 7.67
CA GLY A 98 11.57 -8.39 8.09
C GLY A 98 10.94 -9.22 6.96
N ILE A 99 9.75 -9.74 7.23
CA ILE A 99 8.97 -10.56 6.29
C ILE A 99 7.84 -9.70 5.70
N PRO A 100 7.58 -9.74 4.39
CA PRO A 100 6.41 -9.11 3.78
C PRO A 100 5.10 -9.57 4.36
N SER A 101 4.24 -8.60 4.69
CA SER A 101 2.86 -8.88 5.02
C SER A 101 2.13 -9.40 3.79
N ARG A 102 1.00 -10.09 4.01
CA ARG A 102 0.14 -10.54 2.90
C ARG A 102 -0.38 -9.37 2.09
N ASN A 103 -0.71 -8.25 2.74
CA ASN A 103 -1.27 -7.10 2.06
C ASN A 103 -0.23 -6.40 1.18
N GLU A 104 1.01 -6.27 1.65
CA GLU A 104 2.10 -5.72 0.84
C GLU A 104 2.29 -6.48 -0.46
N ILE A 105 2.34 -7.81 -0.37
CA ILE A 105 2.50 -8.69 -1.54
C ILE A 105 1.28 -8.63 -2.45
N ARG A 106 0.07 -8.61 -1.88
CA ARG A 106 -1.18 -8.43 -2.63
C ARG A 106 -1.14 -7.15 -3.46
N LEU A 107 -0.76 -6.02 -2.86
CA LEU A 107 -0.69 -4.72 -3.53
C LEU A 107 0.35 -4.69 -4.65
N VAL A 108 1.57 -5.20 -4.42
CA VAL A 108 2.58 -5.22 -5.49
C VAL A 108 2.24 -6.22 -6.60
N LEU A 109 1.53 -7.31 -6.29
CA LEU A 109 1.01 -8.22 -7.31
C LEU A 109 -0.05 -7.54 -8.17
N ILE A 110 -0.92 -6.73 -7.56
CA ILE A 110 -1.89 -5.89 -8.28
C ILE A 110 -1.16 -4.91 -9.21
N GLU A 111 -0.19 -4.17 -8.67
CA GLU A 111 0.61 -3.19 -9.43
C GLU A 111 1.36 -3.85 -10.60
N CYS A 112 1.89 -5.05 -10.38
CA CYS A 112 2.59 -5.84 -11.39
C CYS A 112 1.66 -6.73 -12.24
N GLN A 113 0.34 -6.53 -12.20
CA GLN A 113 -0.64 -7.25 -13.04
C GLN A 113 -0.54 -8.78 -12.89
N GLY A 114 -0.19 -9.27 -11.70
CA GLY A 114 -0.05 -10.69 -11.38
C GLY A 114 1.26 -11.32 -11.83
N ASP A 115 2.29 -10.54 -12.20
CA ASP A 115 3.65 -11.04 -12.37
C ASP A 115 4.35 -11.19 -11.00
N ILE A 116 4.56 -12.44 -10.61
CA ILE A 116 5.16 -12.81 -9.32
C ILE A 116 6.62 -12.35 -9.21
N THR A 117 7.39 -12.40 -10.31
CA THR A 117 8.81 -12.05 -10.30
C THR A 117 8.98 -10.55 -10.21
N ALA A 118 8.20 -9.78 -10.97
CA ALA A 118 8.19 -8.33 -10.89
C ALA A 118 7.70 -7.87 -9.50
N ALA A 119 6.62 -8.47 -8.98
CA ALA A 119 6.08 -8.14 -7.66
C ALA A 119 7.10 -8.38 -6.54
N LYS A 120 7.84 -9.50 -6.55
CA LYS A 120 8.91 -9.75 -5.57
C LYS A 120 9.99 -8.66 -5.59
N LYS A 121 10.45 -8.26 -6.77
CA LYS A 121 11.46 -7.18 -6.93
C LYS A 121 10.92 -5.85 -6.44
N LEU A 122 9.67 -5.54 -6.78
CA LEU A 122 9.01 -4.30 -6.39
C LEU A 122 8.77 -4.24 -4.88
N CYS A 123 8.35 -5.33 -4.25
CA CYS A 123 8.21 -5.44 -2.80
C CYS A 123 9.52 -5.09 -2.08
N VAL A 124 10.64 -5.69 -2.51
CA VAL A 124 11.97 -5.39 -1.94
C VAL A 124 12.29 -3.90 -2.08
N LYS A 125 12.09 -3.33 -3.28
CA LYS A 125 12.35 -1.91 -3.55
C LYS A 125 11.49 -1.00 -2.67
N ASN A 126 10.20 -1.26 -2.58
CA ASN A 126 9.24 -0.46 -1.83
C ASN A 126 9.57 -0.49 -0.35
N ARG A 127 9.81 -1.65 0.23
CA ARG A 127 10.16 -1.75 1.66
C ARG A 127 11.48 -1.06 1.99
N LYS A 128 12.54 -1.27 1.18
CA LYS A 128 13.82 -0.54 1.35
C LYS A 128 13.59 0.98 1.33
N LYS A 129 12.80 1.46 0.37
CA LYS A 129 12.44 2.88 0.24
C LYS A 129 11.69 3.38 1.47
N LYS A 130 10.66 2.65 1.92
CA LYS A 130 9.79 3.03 3.05
C LYS A 130 10.51 3.08 4.38
N ILE A 131 11.41 2.14 4.65
CA ILE A 131 12.27 2.18 5.84
C ILE A 131 13.19 3.40 5.81
N ASN A 132 13.81 3.68 4.66
CA ASN A 132 14.65 4.87 4.52
C ASN A 132 13.85 6.18 4.66
N GLU A 133 12.62 6.23 4.13
CA GLU A 133 11.70 7.36 4.32
C GLU A 133 11.34 7.55 5.81
N LEU A 134 11.06 6.47 6.54
CA LEU A 134 10.79 6.53 7.96
C LEU A 134 12.00 7.07 8.75
N PHE A 135 13.20 6.54 8.52
CA PHE A 135 14.40 7.04 9.20
C PHE A 135 14.72 8.50 8.85
N LYS A 136 14.49 8.92 7.61
CA LYS A 136 14.59 10.33 7.22
C LYS A 136 13.56 11.20 7.93
N LYS A 137 12.36 10.68 8.19
CA LYS A 137 11.30 11.41 8.90
C LYS A 137 11.58 11.52 10.40
N ILE A 138 12.17 10.48 10.99
CA ILE A 138 12.61 10.49 12.40
C ILE A 138 13.72 11.52 12.60
N ASP A 139 14.67 11.62 11.67
CA ASP A 139 15.71 12.67 11.63
C ASP A 139 16.43 12.88 12.99
N GLY A 140 16.70 11.80 13.72
CA GLY A 140 17.38 11.85 15.02
C GLY A 140 16.57 12.46 16.17
N ARG A 141 15.27 12.76 15.97
CA ARG A 141 14.40 13.35 17.01
C ARG A 141 14.24 12.46 18.24
N PHE A 142 14.33 11.15 18.04
CA PHE A 142 14.32 10.14 19.09
C PHE A 142 15.05 8.89 18.60
N GLN A 143 15.53 8.07 19.54
CA GLN A 143 16.19 6.81 19.21
C GLN A 143 15.14 5.76 18.83
N VAL A 144 15.38 5.07 17.71
CA VAL A 144 14.55 3.95 17.24
C VAL A 144 15.48 2.89 16.70
N SER A 145 15.31 1.64 17.16
CA SER A 145 16.08 0.53 16.63
C SER A 145 15.65 0.19 15.21
N TRP A 146 16.52 -0.47 14.44
CA TRP A 146 16.18 -0.92 13.10
C TRP A 146 14.98 -1.87 13.09
N ASP A 147 14.91 -2.77 14.06
CA ASP A 147 13.87 -3.78 14.15
C ASP A 147 12.51 -3.16 14.53
N ASP A 148 12.48 -2.17 15.42
CA ASP A 148 11.24 -1.44 15.76
C ASP A 148 10.68 -0.67 14.56
N ALA A 149 11.55 -0.05 13.76
CA ALA A 149 11.14 0.64 12.54
C ALA A 149 10.56 -0.34 11.50
N VAL A 150 11.17 -1.51 11.35
CA VAL A 150 10.69 -2.58 10.46
C VAL A 150 9.35 -3.14 10.96
N GLN A 151 9.23 -3.36 12.26
CA GLN A 151 8.00 -3.86 12.88
C GLN A 151 6.86 -2.85 12.72
N ALA A 152 7.10 -1.59 13.06
CA ALA A 152 6.09 -0.52 12.93
C ALA A 152 5.59 -0.37 11.49
N LEU A 153 6.50 -0.43 10.50
CA LEU A 153 6.11 -0.41 9.09
C LEU A 153 5.31 -1.65 8.69
N SER A 154 5.59 -2.80 9.28
CA SER A 154 4.84 -4.04 8.99
C SER A 154 3.43 -4.00 9.57
N GLU A 155 3.27 -3.41 10.77
CA GLU A 155 1.97 -3.23 11.44
C GLU A 155 1.08 -2.19 10.76
N THR A 156 1.69 -1.20 10.11
CA THR A 156 1.00 -0.07 9.47
C THR A 156 0.92 -0.21 7.95
N GLU A 157 1.11 -1.43 7.42
CA GLU A 157 1.02 -1.72 5.99
C GLU A 157 1.92 -0.83 5.10
N LEU A 158 3.10 -0.48 5.62
CA LEU A 158 4.08 0.43 5.02
C LEU A 158 3.63 1.89 4.90
N ASP A 159 2.62 2.32 5.67
CA ASP A 159 2.29 3.73 5.85
C ASP A 159 3.38 4.38 6.73
N VAL A 160 4.18 5.25 6.13
CA VAL A 160 5.31 5.92 6.81
C VAL A 160 4.83 6.87 7.89
N ASP A 161 3.68 7.51 7.70
CA ASP A 161 3.16 8.49 8.64
C ASP A 161 2.63 7.78 9.87
N GLN A 162 1.83 6.72 9.67
CA GLN A 162 1.38 5.88 10.78
C GLN A 162 2.54 5.19 11.48
N ALA A 163 3.49 4.62 10.74
CA ALA A 163 4.68 3.99 11.32
C ALA A 163 5.47 4.98 12.17
N TYR A 164 5.62 6.23 11.72
CA TYR A 164 6.27 7.29 12.49
C TYR A 164 5.57 7.53 13.83
N TYR A 165 4.24 7.63 13.84
CA TYR A 165 3.49 7.78 15.09
C TYR A 165 3.62 6.54 15.99
N THR A 166 3.64 5.34 15.42
CA THR A 166 3.83 4.09 16.16
C THR A 166 5.19 4.04 16.86
N VAL A 167 6.29 4.31 16.14
CA VAL A 167 7.62 4.33 16.76
C VAL A 167 7.80 5.46 17.76
N GLN A 168 7.16 6.61 17.53
CA GLN A 168 7.16 7.72 18.49
C GLN A 168 6.48 7.30 19.80
N ARG A 169 5.38 6.54 19.72
CA ARG A 169 4.70 6.03 20.90
C ARG A 169 5.56 5.05 21.69
N TYR A 170 6.32 4.17 21.03
CA TYR A 170 7.23 3.26 21.73
C TYR A 170 8.27 4.03 22.56
N GLY A 171 8.92 5.03 21.98
CA GLY A 171 9.88 5.87 22.71
C GLY A 171 9.25 6.69 23.84
N LEU A 172 7.99 7.11 23.70
CA LEU A 172 7.25 7.80 24.76
C LEU A 172 6.76 6.86 25.86
N GLN A 173 6.51 5.59 25.55
CA GLN A 173 6.03 4.61 26.52
C GLN A 173 7.11 4.25 27.53
N GLU A 174 8.36 4.08 27.10
CA GLU A 174 9.49 3.89 28.02
C GLU A 174 9.63 5.06 29.00
N LEU A 175 9.51 6.29 28.51
CA LEU A 175 9.54 7.49 29.34
C LEU A 175 8.37 7.53 30.33
N TYR A 176 7.17 7.15 29.87
CA TYR A 176 5.99 7.07 30.73
C TYR A 176 6.15 6.02 31.83
N GLU A 177 6.60 4.80 31.49
CA GLU A 177 6.83 3.72 32.47
C GLU A 177 7.92 4.10 33.48
N TYR A 178 8.99 4.76 33.02
CA TYR A 178 10.01 5.33 33.90
C TYR A 178 9.41 6.34 34.89
N LEU A 179 8.66 7.33 34.39
CA LEU A 179 8.03 8.37 35.22
C LEU A 179 7.03 7.77 36.22
N MET A 180 6.22 6.80 35.79
CA MET A 180 5.26 6.14 36.66
C MET A 180 5.93 5.25 37.71
N SER A 181 7.05 4.60 37.38
CA SER A 181 7.84 3.83 38.34
C SER A 181 8.48 4.72 39.40
N ASP A 182 9.10 5.83 39.00
CA ASP A 182 9.66 6.82 39.93
C ASP A 182 8.57 7.45 40.81
N PHE A 183 7.42 7.80 40.22
CA PHE A 183 6.29 8.31 40.99
C PHE A 183 5.73 7.27 41.97
N SER A 184 5.65 6.00 41.58
CA SER A 184 5.21 4.94 42.49
C SER A 184 6.19 4.72 43.65
N LYS A 185 7.50 4.84 43.42
CA LYS A 185 8.51 4.82 44.49
C LYS A 185 8.35 6.01 45.42
N MET A 186 8.19 7.22 44.87
CA MET A 186 7.93 8.45 45.63
C MET A 186 6.74 8.30 46.59
N VAL A 187 5.61 7.79 46.09
CA VAL A 187 4.41 7.55 46.91
C VAL A 187 4.67 6.49 47.99
N SER A 188 5.42 5.43 47.67
CA SER A 188 5.76 4.38 48.64
C SER A 188 6.72 4.82 49.74
N GLU A 189 7.56 5.82 49.47
CA GLU A 189 8.48 6.45 50.42
C GLU A 189 7.81 7.58 51.24
N GLY A 190 6.52 7.83 51.01
CA GLY A 190 5.74 8.83 51.74
C GLY A 190 6.05 10.27 51.34
N GLN A 191 6.75 10.49 50.22
CA GLN A 191 7.04 11.82 49.72
C GLN A 191 5.83 12.42 49.02
N THR A 192 5.59 13.71 49.27
CA THR A 192 4.58 14.47 48.55
C THR A 192 5.09 14.86 47.16
N GLU A 193 4.18 15.02 46.20
CA GLU A 193 4.49 15.45 44.82
C GLU A 193 5.35 16.74 44.79
N MET A 194 5.12 17.65 45.73
CA MET A 194 5.88 18.89 45.90
C MET A 194 7.33 18.67 46.38
N GLU A 195 7.60 17.66 47.20
CA GLU A 195 8.94 17.33 47.68
C GLU A 195 9.79 16.71 46.56
N TYR A 196 9.18 15.86 45.74
CA TYR A 196 9.81 15.25 44.58
C TYR A 196 10.14 16.27 43.49
N LEU A 197 9.19 17.15 43.14
CA LEU A 197 9.43 18.22 42.17
C LEU A 197 10.55 19.17 42.62
N LYS A 198 10.63 19.48 43.92
CA LYS A 198 11.75 20.24 44.49
C LYS A 198 13.08 19.49 44.35
N GLY A 199 13.10 18.18 44.61
CA GLY A 199 14.28 17.33 44.43
C GLY A 199 14.80 17.32 43.00
N LEU A 200 13.92 17.09 42.02
CA LEU A 200 14.23 17.10 40.59
C LEU A 200 14.78 18.45 40.11
N ILE A 201 14.18 19.55 40.58
CA ILE A 201 14.65 20.91 40.26
C ILE A 201 16.05 21.14 40.84
N ILE A 202 16.28 20.76 42.10
CA ILE A 202 17.59 20.91 42.75
C ILE A 202 18.66 20.05 42.05
N GLU A 203 18.36 18.81 41.67
CA GLU A 203 19.31 17.97 40.92
C GLU A 203 19.65 18.54 39.54
N ARG A 204 18.65 19.06 38.81
CA ARG A 204 18.91 19.71 37.52
C ARG A 204 19.70 21.01 37.67
N MET A 205 19.45 21.79 38.71
CA MET A 205 20.24 23.00 38.99
C MET A 205 21.70 22.65 39.31
N LYS A 206 21.94 21.61 40.12
CA LYS A 206 23.29 21.12 40.43
C LYS A 206 24.05 20.61 39.19
N LYS A 207 23.36 19.90 38.28
CA LYS A 207 23.97 19.47 37.01
C LYS A 207 24.33 20.65 36.12
N LYS A 208 23.49 21.68 36.07
CA LYS A 208 23.73 22.89 35.28
C LYS A 208 24.92 23.68 35.81
N ASP A 209 25.02 23.84 37.13
CA ASP A 209 26.18 24.48 37.78
C ASP A 209 27.49 23.69 37.56
N SER A 210 27.42 22.36 37.39
CA SER A 210 28.60 21.54 37.09
C SER A 210 29.05 21.60 35.62
N GLU A 211 28.15 21.91 34.68
CA GLU A 211 28.49 22.12 33.27
C GLU A 211 29.06 23.52 33.02
N ASP A 212 28.62 24.53 33.80
CA ASP A 212 29.11 25.92 33.72
C ASP A 212 30.49 26.12 34.37
N VAL A 213 31.03 25.13 35.10
CA VAL A 213 32.39 25.18 35.70
C VAL A 213 33.48 24.64 34.74
N TYR A 214 33.09 23.99 33.65
CA TYR A 214 34.02 23.42 32.65
C TYR A 214 33.92 24.05 31.25
N ASN A 215 33.26 25.21 31.11
CA ASN A 215 33.30 26.05 29.91
C ASN A 215 33.96 27.41 30.18
#